data_AF-A0A964AG94-F1
#
_entry.id   AF-A0A964AG94-F1
#
_cell.length_a   1.000
_cell.length_b   1.000
_cell.length_c   1.000
_cell.angle_alpha   90.00
_cell.angle_beta   90.00
_cell.angle_gamma   90.00
#
_symmetry.space_group_name_H-M   'P 1'
#
loop_
_entity.id
_entity.type
_entity.pdbx_description
1 polymer ?
#
loop_
_entity_poly.entity_id
_entity_poly.type
_entity_poly.pdbx_seq_one_letter_code
_entity_poly.pdbx_strand_id
1 'polypeptide(L)'
;MPCAPADRPLSKPALLGICALIAARVLLDGATLTADPGRFVNWEETWNATEAWFLWHAGLWDQLLALQYKEFCGGCTALAAMGAPVLGLAGDHWLAWKAVGLVWTAATLAVGFVAARRWLGLGAAWCFLALLAAAPRGLAELDLYLWGNHAASALPVLAALALARGRPRPLALGIVAGAALWFCRTSAYGGVVAMGAAALAWSGRGRLTVGFLAGASLMLLPAAAGDVGSYDFTAMGVPEGGLGRKVAALLHPVTLSERLFLAEGWTAGGAMLLLTALAGYLHLLRRPGSRALAAMPALFALAFLATDLPLRDLGPERMATNARYEAPWMLLLLLGAAALLGAGVEARGKHRIGAVIGLLALMGAGVGSRAAALGPPSPRALALRAIDPPRFGAMVIGRVPFDVLAQRESADPEVEGTLRWAAGAQLAVRVVEEALPEPEALARLEALPPMSWWGFGAARRAGAWDLDAVHATNRALAGLDPERARAMGYGFAFDLGHGLRDPKARPLLDALQKSPDALRVDGQPCWLCAALAPATARRCERPSPRETLDCVAAAGRRGGGDATLFGAGFALVRAPRDRVRERTLAEQAGALGLDALVEGITHPAAGLPVALGPGVYRRWDVPWSDAGEPP
;
A
#
# COMPACT_ATOMS: atom_id res chain seq x y z
N MET A 1 22.58 -41.67 8.01
CA MET A 1 21.94 -41.46 9.33
C MET A 1 20.44 -41.39 9.12
N PRO A 2 19.63 -42.26 9.74
CA PRO A 2 18.19 -42.03 9.80
C PRO A 2 17.97 -40.67 10.48
N CYS A 3 17.18 -39.80 9.85
CA CYS A 3 16.78 -38.54 10.48
C CYS A 3 16.20 -38.89 11.86
N ALA A 4 16.75 -38.31 12.94
CA ALA A 4 16.15 -38.44 14.26
C ALA A 4 14.65 -38.14 14.13
N PRO A 5 13.76 -38.94 14.76
CA PRO A 5 12.33 -38.82 14.52
C PRO A 5 11.91 -37.38 14.79
N ALA A 6 11.46 -36.70 13.72
CA ALA A 6 11.04 -35.30 13.74
C ALA A 6 9.91 -35.06 14.76
N ASP A 7 9.29 -36.14 15.24
CA ASP A 7 8.16 -36.19 16.15
C ASP A 7 8.54 -36.23 17.64
N ARG A 8 9.82 -36.19 18.01
CA ARG A 8 10.14 -36.04 19.45
C ARG A 8 9.52 -34.74 19.98
N PRO A 9 8.81 -34.75 21.11
CA PRO A 9 8.32 -33.51 21.70
C PRO A 9 9.49 -32.59 22.00
N LEU A 10 9.32 -31.28 21.77
CA LEU A 10 10.30 -30.28 22.21
C LEU A 10 10.30 -30.24 23.74
N SER A 11 11.47 -30.08 24.34
CA SER A 11 11.55 -29.83 25.78
C SER A 11 10.94 -28.47 26.12
N LYS A 12 10.46 -28.29 27.36
CA LYS A 12 9.96 -26.99 27.84
C LYS A 12 10.95 -25.84 27.60
N PRO A 13 12.27 -25.99 27.88
CA PRO A 13 13.25 -24.94 27.58
C PRO A 13 13.35 -24.60 26.09
N ALA A 14 13.24 -25.60 25.21
CA ALA A 14 13.26 -25.35 23.77
C ALA A 14 12.04 -24.55 23.31
N LEU A 15 10.85 -24.87 23.83
CA LEU A 15 9.63 -24.10 23.56
C LEU A 15 9.75 -22.66 24.04
N LEU A 16 10.26 -22.44 25.26
CA LEU A 16 10.50 -21.10 25.80
C LEU A 16 11.49 -20.31 24.93
N GLY A 17 12.58 -20.94 24.48
CA GLY A 17 13.54 -20.30 23.57
C GLY A 17 12.95 -19.91 22.22
N ILE A 18 12.07 -20.74 21.66
CA ILE A 18 11.35 -20.42 20.41
C ILE A 18 10.44 -19.20 20.64
N CYS A 19 9.62 -19.24 21.69
CA CYS A 19 8.72 -18.14 22.03
C CYS A 19 9.50 -16.84 22.30
N ALA A 20 10.64 -16.91 22.99
CA ALA A 20 11.47 -15.75 23.27
C ALA A 20 12.06 -15.13 22.00
N LEU A 21 12.55 -15.92 21.04
CA LEU A 21 13.07 -15.39 19.78
C LEU A 21 11.97 -14.79 18.90
N ILE A 22 10.79 -15.40 18.86
CA ILE A 22 9.63 -14.85 18.16
C ILE A 22 9.19 -13.54 18.80
N ALA A 23 9.06 -13.51 20.14
CA ALA A 23 8.70 -12.31 20.86
C ALA A 23 9.73 -11.20 20.67
N ALA A 24 11.03 -11.51 20.76
CA ALA A 24 12.10 -10.55 20.51
C ALA A 24 12.02 -9.96 19.11
N ARG A 25 11.76 -10.79 18.08
CA ARG A 25 11.56 -10.33 16.71
C ARG A 25 10.37 -9.37 16.60
N VAL A 26 9.21 -9.77 17.12
CA VAL A 26 7.96 -9.00 17.06
C VAL A 26 8.09 -7.68 17.82
N LEU A 27 8.71 -7.70 19.00
CA LEU A 27 8.95 -6.50 19.79
C LEU A 27 9.90 -5.54 19.07
N LEU A 28 10.95 -6.07 18.44
CA LEU A 28 11.89 -5.25 17.68
C LEU A 28 11.22 -4.65 16.44
N ASP A 29 10.34 -5.40 15.76
CA ASP A 29 9.52 -4.89 14.64
C ASP A 29 8.57 -3.79 15.12
N GLY A 30 7.87 -4.01 16.23
CA GLY A 30 7.00 -3.02 16.87
C GLY A 30 7.75 -1.75 17.27
N ALA A 31 8.94 -1.89 17.86
CA ALA A 31 9.78 -0.75 18.21
C ALA A 31 10.18 0.05 16.95
N THR A 32 10.64 -0.60 15.89
CA THR A 32 10.97 0.06 14.62
C THR A 32 9.75 0.75 13.99
N LEU A 33 8.58 0.09 13.98
CA LEU A 33 7.33 0.67 13.49
C LEU A 33 6.96 1.95 14.25
N THR A 34 7.04 1.92 15.57
CA THR A 34 6.66 3.08 16.38
C THR A 34 7.68 4.22 16.31
N ALA A 35 8.97 3.92 16.10
CA ALA A 35 10.02 4.92 16.00
C ALA A 35 9.93 5.76 14.71
N ASP A 36 9.63 5.12 13.57
CA ASP A 36 9.53 5.78 12.27
C ASP A 36 8.32 5.27 11.47
N PRO A 37 7.09 5.63 11.87
CA PRO A 37 5.89 5.05 11.30
C PRO A 37 5.68 5.47 9.83
N GLY A 38 6.11 6.69 9.45
CA GLY A 38 5.93 7.23 8.11
C GLY A 38 6.63 6.39 7.03
N ARG A 39 7.76 5.77 7.38
CA ARG A 39 8.49 4.87 6.49
C ARG A 39 7.74 3.60 6.12
N PHE A 40 6.81 3.19 6.97
CA PHE A 40 6.00 1.99 6.82
C PHE A 40 4.58 2.30 6.34
N VAL A 41 4.28 3.54 5.98
CA VAL A 41 3.03 3.88 5.29
C VAL A 41 3.28 3.73 3.80
N ASN A 42 2.75 2.65 3.22
CA ASN A 42 2.77 2.48 1.77
C ASN A 42 1.38 2.70 1.19
N TRP A 43 1.32 3.32 0.01
CA TRP A 43 0.05 3.56 -0.63
C TRP A 43 -0.70 2.25 -0.92
N GLU A 44 -0.07 1.18 -1.43
CA GLU A 44 -0.74 -0.11 -1.74
C GLU A 44 -1.35 -0.76 -0.49
N GLU A 45 -0.67 -0.60 0.65
CA GLU A 45 -1.14 -1.10 1.94
C GLU A 45 -2.44 -0.42 2.39
N THR A 46 -2.52 0.90 2.20
CA THR A 46 -3.72 1.69 2.50
C THR A 46 -4.95 1.17 1.73
N TRP A 47 -4.78 0.64 0.51
CA TRP A 47 -5.89 0.02 -0.23
C TRP A 47 -6.38 -1.23 0.49
N ASN A 48 -5.47 -2.11 0.90
CA ASN A 48 -5.83 -3.35 1.61
C ASN A 48 -6.49 -3.04 2.98
N ALA A 49 -5.99 -2.04 3.69
CA ALA A 49 -6.57 -1.59 4.95
C ALA A 49 -7.95 -0.96 4.75
N THR A 50 -8.14 -0.19 3.69
CA THR A 50 -9.46 0.39 3.39
C THR A 50 -10.44 -0.67 2.91
N GLU A 51 -10.01 -1.64 2.09
CA GLU A 51 -10.81 -2.82 1.76
C GLU A 51 -11.26 -3.56 3.03
N ALA A 52 -10.33 -3.84 3.95
CA ALA A 52 -10.64 -4.45 5.25
C ALA A 52 -11.71 -3.68 6.04
N TRP A 53 -11.61 -2.34 6.07
CA TRP A 53 -12.57 -1.48 6.75
C TRP A 53 -13.97 -1.60 6.15
N PHE A 54 -14.09 -1.58 4.81
CA PHE A 54 -15.37 -1.70 4.13
C PHE A 54 -15.96 -3.11 4.22
N LEU A 55 -15.12 -4.16 4.22
CA LEU A 55 -15.60 -5.53 4.48
C LEU A 55 -16.30 -5.62 5.84
N TRP A 56 -15.73 -5.01 6.88
CA TRP A 56 -16.32 -5.03 8.21
C TRP A 56 -17.54 -4.12 8.34
N HIS A 57 -17.42 -2.84 7.96
CA HIS A 57 -18.44 -1.83 8.26
C HIS A 57 -19.60 -1.78 7.26
N ALA A 58 -19.37 -2.17 6.00
CA ALA A 58 -20.38 -2.21 4.95
C ALA A 58 -20.83 -3.63 4.58
N GLY A 59 -20.22 -4.66 5.17
CA GLY A 59 -20.58 -6.06 4.91
C GLY A 59 -20.34 -6.52 3.47
N LEU A 60 -19.39 -5.90 2.75
CA LEU A 60 -19.08 -6.18 1.34
C LEU A 60 -18.32 -7.50 1.10
N TRP A 61 -18.51 -8.51 1.95
CA TRP A 61 -17.83 -9.81 1.86
C TRP A 61 -18.15 -10.57 0.57
N ASP A 62 -19.32 -10.34 -0.01
CA ASP A 62 -19.74 -10.86 -1.31
C ASP A 62 -19.02 -10.17 -2.49
N GLN A 63 -18.42 -9.00 -2.26
CA GLN A 63 -17.68 -8.21 -3.24
C GLN A 63 -16.16 -8.32 -3.06
N LEU A 64 -15.70 -9.27 -2.25
CA LEU A 64 -14.30 -9.43 -1.84
C LEU A 64 -13.31 -9.43 -3.04
N LEU A 65 -13.68 -10.01 -4.17
CA LEU A 65 -12.86 -10.00 -5.38
C LEU A 65 -12.93 -8.68 -6.14
N ALA A 66 -14.12 -8.07 -6.22
CA ALA A 66 -14.34 -6.77 -6.87
C ALA A 66 -13.66 -5.61 -6.13
N LEU A 67 -13.46 -5.74 -4.82
CA LEU A 67 -12.76 -4.76 -3.99
C LEU A 67 -11.25 -4.79 -4.13
N GLN A 68 -10.67 -5.75 -4.85
CA GLN A 68 -9.23 -5.73 -5.12
C GLN A 68 -8.88 -4.50 -5.94
N TYR A 69 -7.80 -3.81 -5.56
CA TYR A 69 -7.35 -2.64 -6.31
C TYR A 69 -6.69 -2.94 -7.66
N LYS A 70 -6.40 -4.21 -7.94
CA LYS A 70 -5.91 -4.71 -9.24
C LYS A 70 -6.71 -5.93 -9.64
N GLU A 71 -6.82 -6.19 -10.94
CA GLU A 71 -7.62 -7.28 -11.53
C GLU A 71 -7.38 -8.63 -10.83
N PHE A 72 -6.14 -8.98 -10.47
CA PHE A 72 -5.93 -10.00 -9.42
C PHE A 72 -4.62 -9.79 -8.64
N CYS A 73 -4.72 -9.38 -7.38
CA CYS A 73 -3.61 -9.38 -6.43
C CYS A 73 -3.72 -10.52 -5.40
N GLY A 74 -4.93 -11.04 -5.13
CA GLY A 74 -5.24 -12.17 -4.26
C GLY A 74 -4.79 -12.05 -2.79
N GLY A 75 -3.51 -11.82 -2.52
CA GLY A 75 -2.97 -11.63 -1.19
C GLY A 75 -3.38 -10.29 -0.59
N CYS A 76 -3.64 -9.30 -1.44
CA CYS A 76 -4.29 -8.04 -1.04
C CYS A 76 -5.62 -8.34 -0.33
N THR A 77 -6.47 -9.14 -0.98
CA THR A 77 -7.74 -9.62 -0.44
C THR A 77 -7.59 -10.50 0.78
N ALA A 78 -6.60 -11.40 0.78
CA ALA A 78 -6.34 -12.23 1.95
C ALA A 78 -6.02 -11.37 3.17
N LEU A 79 -5.13 -10.39 3.02
CA LEU A 79 -4.81 -9.46 4.08
C LEU A 79 -6.00 -8.60 4.47
N ALA A 80 -6.78 -8.11 3.50
CA ALA A 80 -7.97 -7.32 3.79
C ALA A 80 -8.99 -8.11 4.61
N ALA A 81 -9.30 -9.35 4.21
CA ALA A 81 -10.18 -10.25 4.92
C ALA A 81 -9.68 -10.56 6.35
N MET A 82 -8.38 -10.75 6.53
CA MET A 82 -7.79 -10.99 7.85
C MET A 82 -7.72 -9.73 8.72
N GLY A 83 -7.52 -8.56 8.12
CA GLY A 83 -7.46 -7.28 8.81
C GLY A 83 -8.82 -6.67 9.11
N ALA A 84 -9.88 -7.06 8.41
CA ALA A 84 -11.24 -6.59 8.64
C ALA A 84 -11.70 -6.72 10.10
N PRO A 85 -11.59 -7.89 10.77
CA PRO A 85 -11.93 -7.98 12.19
C PRO A 85 -10.99 -7.18 13.09
N VAL A 86 -9.72 -7.02 12.70
CA VAL A 86 -8.74 -6.26 13.50
C VAL A 86 -9.10 -4.79 13.50
N LEU A 87 -9.31 -4.20 12.32
CA LEU A 87 -9.70 -2.80 12.22
C LEU A 87 -11.11 -2.58 12.77
N GLY A 88 -12.05 -3.46 12.43
CA GLY A 88 -13.42 -3.36 12.90
C GLY A 88 -13.59 -3.34 14.43
N LEU A 89 -12.67 -3.98 15.16
CA LEU A 89 -12.68 -4.00 16.63
C LEU A 89 -11.76 -2.95 17.26
N ALA A 90 -10.61 -2.66 16.65
CA ALA A 90 -9.58 -1.78 17.23
C ALA A 90 -9.57 -0.36 16.63
N GLY A 91 -10.47 -0.06 15.69
CA GLY A 91 -10.52 1.19 14.93
C GLY A 91 -9.59 1.19 13.73
N ASP A 92 -9.57 2.32 13.03
CA ASP A 92 -8.82 2.52 11.78
C ASP A 92 -7.36 2.92 11.99
N HIS A 93 -6.85 2.79 13.22
CA HIS A 93 -5.50 3.19 13.58
C HIS A 93 -4.45 2.35 12.84
N TRP A 94 -3.40 3.02 12.37
CA TRP A 94 -2.31 2.39 11.64
C TRP A 94 -1.63 1.24 12.41
N LEU A 95 -1.46 1.38 13.73
CA LEU A 95 -0.90 0.30 14.55
C LEU A 95 -1.80 -0.94 14.62
N ALA A 96 -3.12 -0.77 14.60
CA ALA A 96 -4.06 -1.90 14.56
C ALA A 96 -3.87 -2.67 13.26
N TRP A 97 -3.76 -1.98 12.13
CA TRP A 97 -3.44 -2.60 10.86
C TRP A 97 -2.10 -3.35 10.89
N LYS A 98 -1.04 -2.72 11.44
CA LYS A 98 0.29 -3.36 11.53
C LYS A 98 0.33 -4.57 12.46
N ALA A 99 -0.61 -4.71 13.40
CA ALA A 99 -0.73 -5.91 14.21
C ALA A 99 -0.94 -7.18 13.35
N VAL A 100 -1.64 -7.05 12.21
CA VAL A 100 -1.79 -8.15 11.22
C VAL A 100 -0.41 -8.62 10.74
N GLY A 101 0.48 -7.68 10.39
CA GLY A 101 1.84 -7.98 9.94
C GLY A 101 2.69 -8.62 11.04
N LEU A 102 2.61 -8.11 12.27
CA LEU A 102 3.34 -8.67 13.41
C LEU A 102 2.91 -10.12 13.72
N VAL A 103 1.61 -10.40 13.68
CA VAL A 103 1.07 -11.75 13.84
C VAL A 103 1.52 -12.65 12.68
N TRP A 104 1.53 -12.12 11.46
CA TRP A 104 2.01 -12.84 10.28
C TRP A 104 3.48 -13.22 10.38
N THR A 105 4.33 -12.30 10.84
CA THR A 105 5.76 -12.54 11.11
C THR A 105 5.92 -13.65 12.16
N ALA A 106 5.18 -13.57 13.27
CA ALA A 106 5.23 -14.59 14.32
C ALA A 106 4.82 -15.97 13.79
N ALA A 107 3.76 -16.04 12.98
CA ALA A 107 3.32 -17.28 12.35
C ALA A 107 4.37 -17.82 11.37
N THR A 108 4.99 -16.96 10.57
CA THR A 108 6.05 -17.32 9.60
C THR A 108 7.26 -17.91 10.31
N LEU A 109 7.70 -17.32 11.43
CA LEU A 109 8.78 -17.87 12.25
C LEU A 109 8.42 -19.24 12.85
N ALA A 110 7.23 -19.36 13.44
CA ALA A 110 6.79 -20.59 14.10
C ALA A 110 6.66 -21.75 13.09
N VAL A 111 5.96 -21.50 11.98
CA VAL A 111 5.75 -22.49 10.93
C VAL A 111 7.06 -22.81 10.21
N GLY A 112 7.89 -21.80 9.96
CA GLY A 112 9.21 -21.98 9.37
C GLY A 112 10.16 -22.79 10.24
N PHE A 113 10.15 -22.61 11.56
CA PHE A 113 10.89 -23.48 12.49
C PHE A 113 10.42 -24.94 12.37
N VAL A 114 9.11 -25.19 12.32
CA VAL A 114 8.56 -26.55 12.17
C VAL A 114 8.96 -27.16 10.82
N ALA A 115 8.89 -26.38 9.73
CA ALA A 115 9.29 -26.82 8.40
C ALA A 115 10.79 -27.16 8.38
N ALA A 116 11.66 -26.24 8.79
CA ALA A 116 13.10 -26.46 8.85
C ALA A 116 13.45 -27.67 9.72
N ARG A 117 12.80 -27.83 10.89
CA ARG A 117 13.03 -28.97 11.77
C ARG A 117 12.70 -30.31 11.10
N ARG A 118 11.56 -30.39 10.40
CA ARG A 118 11.11 -31.60 9.71
C ARG A 118 12.00 -31.97 8.53
N TRP A 119 12.54 -30.98 7.81
CA TRP A 119 13.30 -31.21 6.58
C TRP A 119 14.81 -31.26 6.75
N LEU A 120 15.34 -30.51 7.70
CA LEU A 120 16.76 -30.20 7.83
C LEU A 120 17.38 -30.65 9.15
N GLY A 121 16.57 -30.82 10.20
CA GLY A 121 17.01 -31.17 11.55
C GLY A 121 16.88 -30.02 12.55
N LEU A 122 17.12 -30.31 13.83
CA LEU A 122 16.88 -29.35 14.92
C LEU A 122 17.88 -28.19 14.90
N GLY A 123 19.16 -28.45 14.64
CA GLY A 123 20.18 -27.41 14.52
C GLY A 123 19.84 -26.41 13.42
N ALA A 124 19.39 -26.91 12.26
CA ALA A 124 18.99 -26.05 11.14
C ALA A 124 17.72 -25.24 11.46
N ALA A 125 16.77 -25.80 12.22
CA ALA A 125 15.59 -25.06 12.66
C ALA A 125 15.95 -23.88 13.58
N TRP A 126 16.88 -24.08 14.52
CA TRP A 126 17.38 -23.01 15.38
C TRP A 126 18.16 -21.96 14.59
N CYS A 127 19.03 -22.37 13.66
CA CYS A 127 19.73 -21.42 12.79
C CYS A 127 18.74 -20.61 11.95
N PHE A 128 17.72 -21.25 11.37
CA PHE A 128 16.68 -20.58 10.60
C PHE A 128 15.92 -19.55 11.44
N LEU A 129 15.46 -19.94 12.63
CA LEU A 129 14.76 -19.04 13.55
C LEU A 129 15.63 -17.88 14.00
N ALA A 130 16.90 -18.14 14.34
CA ALA A 130 17.84 -17.11 14.76
C ALA A 130 18.16 -16.12 13.63
N LEU A 131 18.36 -16.60 12.40
CA LEU A 131 18.60 -15.75 11.23
C LEU A 131 17.39 -14.87 10.90
N LEU A 132 16.16 -15.39 11.00
CA LEU A 132 14.96 -14.58 10.75
C LEU A 132 14.63 -13.65 11.93
N ALA A 133 14.87 -14.06 13.17
CA ALA A 133 14.71 -13.18 14.33
C ALA A 133 15.65 -11.97 14.22
N ALA A 134 16.89 -12.21 13.77
CA ALA A 134 17.87 -11.21 13.43
C ALA A 134 17.85 -10.81 11.94
N ALA A 135 16.71 -10.93 11.25
CA ALA A 135 16.66 -10.66 9.82
C ALA A 135 17.15 -9.24 9.51
N PRO A 136 17.94 -9.06 8.43
CA PRO A 136 18.31 -7.75 7.95
C PRO A 136 17.11 -6.85 7.72
N ARG A 137 17.33 -5.54 7.87
CA ARG A 137 16.32 -4.49 7.81
C ARG A 137 15.39 -4.63 6.60
N GLY A 138 15.91 -4.95 5.43
CA GLY A 138 15.09 -5.11 4.22
C GLY A 138 14.04 -6.19 4.34
N LEU A 139 14.46 -7.40 4.72
CA LEU A 139 13.55 -8.53 4.90
C LEU A 139 12.56 -8.24 6.04
N ALA A 140 13.02 -7.55 7.08
CA ALA A 140 12.20 -7.19 8.21
C ALA A 140 11.03 -6.27 7.84
N GLU A 141 11.29 -5.32 6.95
CA GLU A 141 10.31 -4.31 6.55
C GLU A 141 9.33 -4.85 5.50
N LEU A 142 9.78 -5.78 4.65
CA LEU A 142 8.91 -6.44 3.67
C LEU A 142 7.71 -7.14 4.31
N ASP A 143 7.88 -7.74 5.49
CA ASP A 143 6.78 -8.35 6.26
C ASP A 143 5.79 -7.30 6.81
N LEU A 144 6.29 -6.08 7.04
CA LEU A 144 5.54 -5.01 7.68
C LEU A 144 4.76 -4.14 6.70
N TYR A 145 5.12 -4.08 5.42
CA TYR A 145 4.41 -3.28 4.41
C TYR A 145 3.02 -3.81 4.04
N LEU A 146 2.65 -5.04 4.43
CA LEU A 146 1.29 -5.60 4.26
C LEU A 146 0.67 -5.39 2.86
N TRP A 147 1.50 -5.51 1.82
CA TRP A 147 1.08 -5.36 0.43
C TRP A 147 0.18 -6.50 -0.07
N GLY A 148 0.25 -7.66 0.58
CA GLY A 148 -0.50 -8.85 0.21
C GLY A 148 0.30 -9.84 -0.63
N ASN A 149 1.23 -9.36 -1.44
CA ASN A 149 1.77 -10.09 -2.58
C ASN A 149 3.25 -10.53 -2.52
N HIS A 150 3.85 -10.57 -1.33
CA HIS A 150 5.31 -10.67 -1.21
C HIS A 150 5.77 -11.58 -0.08
N ALA A 151 6.34 -11.02 0.98
CA ALA A 151 6.81 -11.79 2.13
C ALA A 151 5.65 -12.54 2.82
N ALA A 152 4.42 -12.03 2.69
CA ALA A 152 3.22 -12.73 3.12
C ALA A 152 3.10 -14.16 2.54
N SER A 153 3.56 -14.39 1.31
CA SER A 153 3.53 -15.71 0.67
C SER A 153 4.47 -16.75 1.31
N ALA A 154 5.42 -16.33 2.14
CA ALA A 154 6.33 -17.24 2.83
C ALA A 154 5.58 -18.22 3.73
N LEU A 155 4.57 -17.74 4.46
CA LEU A 155 3.82 -18.54 5.43
C LEU A 155 3.14 -19.76 4.79
N PRO A 156 2.30 -19.65 3.74
CA PRO A 156 1.67 -20.83 3.14
C PRO A 156 2.69 -21.79 2.50
N VAL A 157 3.80 -21.29 1.93
CA VAL A 157 4.87 -22.15 1.40
C VAL A 157 5.55 -22.95 2.52
N LEU A 158 5.91 -22.29 3.63
CA LEU A 158 6.49 -22.95 4.80
C LEU A 158 5.50 -23.92 5.46
N ALA A 159 4.21 -23.58 5.47
CA ALA A 159 3.15 -24.47 5.98
C ALA A 159 3.01 -25.72 5.10
N ALA A 160 3.05 -25.58 3.78
CA ALA A 160 3.05 -26.71 2.85
C ALA A 160 4.27 -27.60 3.08
N LEU A 161 5.48 -27.01 3.23
CA LEU A 161 6.68 -27.78 3.57
C LEU A 161 6.53 -28.49 4.92
N ALA A 162 6.05 -27.81 5.96
CA ALA A 162 5.82 -28.44 7.25
C ALA A 162 4.89 -29.65 7.12
N LEU A 163 3.79 -29.55 6.37
CA LEU A 163 2.83 -30.64 6.15
C LEU A 163 3.40 -31.80 5.32
N ALA A 164 4.22 -31.51 4.31
CA ALA A 164 4.73 -32.50 3.36
C ALA A 164 5.61 -33.59 3.97
N ARG A 165 6.27 -33.32 5.11
CA ARG A 165 7.08 -34.31 5.85
C ARG A 165 6.46 -34.80 7.15
N GLY A 166 5.20 -34.45 7.42
CA GLY A 166 4.45 -34.92 8.58
C GLY A 166 3.63 -36.19 8.29
N ARG A 167 2.55 -36.41 9.06
CA ARG A 167 1.56 -37.45 8.76
C ARG A 167 0.86 -37.13 7.43
N PRO A 168 0.66 -38.11 6.53
CA PRO A 168 -0.01 -37.90 5.24
C PRO A 168 -1.37 -37.26 5.38
N ARG A 169 -1.44 -35.99 4.98
CA ARG A 169 -2.69 -35.25 4.73
C ARG A 169 -2.59 -34.62 3.35
N PRO A 170 -2.54 -35.43 2.28
CA PRO A 170 -2.32 -34.94 0.91
C PRO A 170 -3.35 -33.88 0.52
N LEU A 171 -4.61 -34.00 0.98
CA LEU A 171 -5.63 -32.99 0.79
C LEU A 171 -5.27 -31.65 1.45
N ALA A 172 -4.89 -31.64 2.72
CA ALA A 172 -4.53 -30.42 3.44
C ALA A 172 -3.27 -29.77 2.86
N LEU A 173 -2.28 -30.59 2.48
CA LEU A 173 -1.09 -30.12 1.79
C LEU A 173 -1.44 -29.46 0.45
N GLY A 174 -2.33 -30.09 -0.32
CA GLY A 174 -2.86 -29.53 -1.55
C GLY A 174 -3.53 -28.19 -1.30
N ILE A 175 -4.46 -28.11 -0.34
CA ILE A 175 -5.19 -26.88 -0.01
C ILE A 175 -4.22 -25.75 0.35
N VAL A 176 -3.23 -26.01 1.21
CA VAL A 176 -2.25 -25.00 1.61
C VAL A 176 -1.35 -24.57 0.45
N ALA A 177 -0.92 -25.52 -0.40
CA ALA A 177 -0.12 -25.21 -1.58
C ALA A 177 -0.92 -24.46 -2.66
N GLY A 178 -2.20 -24.76 -2.82
CA GLY A 178 -3.11 -24.04 -3.72
C GLY A 178 -3.46 -22.65 -3.20
N ALA A 179 -3.73 -22.53 -1.90
CA ALA A 179 -3.97 -21.25 -1.23
C ALA A 179 -2.73 -20.36 -1.24
N ALA A 180 -1.52 -20.94 -1.33
CA ALA A 180 -0.31 -20.16 -1.53
C ALA A 180 -0.45 -19.24 -2.74
N LEU A 181 -0.96 -19.75 -3.87
CA LEU A 181 -1.19 -18.99 -5.12
C LEU A 181 -2.01 -17.72 -4.91
N TRP A 182 -2.91 -17.75 -3.93
CA TRP A 182 -3.77 -16.61 -3.61
C TRP A 182 -2.93 -15.42 -3.18
N PHE A 183 -1.84 -15.63 -2.45
CA PHE A 183 -1.05 -14.51 -1.94
C PHE A 183 -0.36 -13.73 -3.05
N CYS A 184 0.09 -14.34 -4.15
CA CYS A 184 0.62 -13.59 -5.32
C CYS A 184 1.07 -14.44 -6.51
N ARG A 185 1.31 -13.78 -7.66
CA ARG A 185 2.04 -14.41 -8.77
C ARG A 185 3.40 -15.00 -8.36
N THR A 186 4.13 -14.40 -7.43
CA THR A 186 5.43 -14.96 -6.96
C THR A 186 5.27 -16.17 -6.04
N SER A 187 4.16 -16.26 -5.31
CA SER A 187 3.78 -17.45 -4.54
C SER A 187 3.43 -18.62 -5.45
N ALA A 188 3.05 -18.38 -6.71
CA ALA A 188 2.91 -19.45 -7.69
C ALA A 188 4.23 -20.18 -7.92
N TYR A 189 5.35 -19.46 -7.91
CA TYR A 189 6.66 -20.09 -7.98
C TYR A 189 6.92 -20.93 -6.73
N GLY A 190 6.63 -20.40 -5.54
CA GLY A 190 6.73 -21.14 -4.28
C GLY A 190 5.80 -22.36 -4.19
N GLY A 191 4.59 -22.25 -4.73
CA GLY A 191 3.57 -23.29 -4.79
C GLY A 191 3.94 -24.40 -5.77
N VAL A 192 4.39 -24.07 -6.98
CA VAL A 192 4.94 -25.03 -7.96
C VAL A 192 6.11 -25.80 -7.34
N VAL A 193 6.98 -25.09 -6.62
CA VAL A 193 8.11 -25.69 -5.94
C VAL A 193 7.66 -26.63 -4.81
N ALA A 194 6.73 -26.18 -3.95
CA ALA A 194 6.21 -26.99 -2.84
C ALA A 194 5.41 -28.21 -3.33
N MET A 195 4.64 -28.06 -4.41
CA MET A 195 3.95 -29.14 -5.08
C MET A 195 4.89 -30.12 -5.76
N GLY A 196 5.92 -29.64 -6.46
CA GLY A 196 6.94 -30.49 -7.06
C GLY A 196 7.64 -31.34 -6.00
N ALA A 197 8.00 -30.71 -4.88
CA ALA A 197 8.57 -31.40 -3.73
C ALA A 197 7.60 -32.43 -3.10
N ALA A 198 6.32 -32.07 -2.96
CA ALA A 198 5.28 -32.95 -2.43
C ALA A 198 4.92 -34.13 -3.36
N ALA A 199 4.84 -33.87 -4.66
CA ALA A 199 4.48 -34.84 -5.68
C ALA A 199 5.59 -35.89 -5.90
N LEU A 200 6.85 -35.49 -5.76
CA LEU A 200 8.00 -36.40 -5.76
C LEU A 200 8.10 -37.24 -4.48
N ALA A 201 7.42 -36.84 -3.40
CA ALA A 201 7.56 -37.46 -2.09
C ALA A 201 6.44 -38.45 -1.70
N TRP A 202 5.32 -38.60 -2.43
CA TRP A 202 4.16 -39.37 -1.92
C TRP A 202 3.33 -40.23 -2.89
N SER A 203 2.77 -41.32 -2.33
CA SER A 203 1.55 -42.01 -2.76
C SER A 203 0.31 -41.20 -2.36
N GLY A 204 -0.70 -41.09 -3.23
CA GLY A 204 -1.94 -40.31 -2.96
C GLY A 204 -2.11 -39.04 -3.81
N ARG A 205 -1.52 -39.02 -5.01
CA ARG A 205 -1.56 -37.90 -5.97
C ARG A 205 -2.96 -37.30 -6.18
N GLY A 206 -4.00 -38.12 -6.30
CA GLY A 206 -5.37 -37.64 -6.51
C GLY A 206 -5.88 -36.71 -5.42
N ARG A 207 -5.69 -37.05 -4.13
CA ARG A 207 -6.13 -36.18 -3.02
C ARG A 207 -5.30 -34.90 -2.93
N LEU A 208 -4.01 -34.97 -3.27
CA LEU A 208 -3.14 -33.80 -3.34
C LEU A 208 -3.60 -32.85 -4.45
N THR A 209 -3.87 -33.37 -5.65
CA THR A 209 -4.37 -32.60 -6.78
C THR A 209 -5.73 -31.98 -6.46
N VAL A 210 -6.68 -32.75 -5.91
CA VAL A 210 -7.99 -32.23 -5.50
C VAL A 210 -7.82 -31.12 -4.46
N GLY A 211 -6.97 -31.33 -3.45
CA GLY A 211 -6.70 -30.30 -2.45
C GLY A 211 -6.08 -29.05 -3.07
N PHE A 212 -5.12 -29.22 -3.98
CA PHE A 212 -4.48 -28.12 -4.68
C PHE A 212 -5.48 -27.33 -5.51
N LEU A 213 -6.29 -28.00 -6.33
CA LEU A 213 -7.34 -27.35 -7.10
C LEU A 213 -8.36 -26.66 -6.19
N ALA A 214 -8.72 -27.26 -5.05
CA ALA A 214 -9.59 -26.64 -4.06
C ALA A 214 -8.97 -25.35 -3.48
N GLY A 215 -7.71 -25.39 -3.05
CA GLY A 215 -7.01 -24.21 -2.54
C GLY A 215 -6.77 -23.14 -3.62
N ALA A 216 -6.49 -23.56 -4.85
CA ALA A 216 -6.25 -22.68 -6.00
C ALA A 216 -7.55 -22.13 -6.62
N SER A 217 -8.70 -22.77 -6.39
CA SER A 217 -9.97 -22.43 -7.04
C SER A 217 -10.37 -20.97 -6.81
N LEU A 218 -10.04 -20.41 -5.64
CA LEU A 218 -10.29 -19.00 -5.31
C LEU A 218 -9.48 -18.00 -6.16
N MET A 219 -8.39 -18.45 -6.79
CA MET A 219 -7.65 -17.69 -7.81
C MET A 219 -8.12 -18.05 -9.22
N LEU A 220 -8.31 -19.34 -9.49
CA LEU A 220 -8.62 -19.83 -10.83
C LEU A 220 -10.01 -19.40 -11.30
N LEU A 221 -10.98 -19.21 -10.41
CA LEU A 221 -12.33 -18.76 -10.74
C LEU A 221 -12.37 -17.29 -11.22
N PRO A 222 -11.83 -16.30 -10.48
CA PRO A 222 -11.69 -14.95 -11.01
C PRO A 222 -10.86 -14.92 -12.29
N ALA A 223 -9.77 -15.70 -12.33
CA ALA A 223 -8.92 -15.75 -13.51
C ALA A 223 -9.63 -16.28 -14.76
N ALA A 224 -10.45 -17.32 -14.60
CA ALA A 224 -11.29 -17.86 -15.67
C ALA A 224 -12.40 -16.89 -16.11
N ALA A 225 -12.79 -15.94 -15.24
CA ALA A 225 -13.76 -14.89 -15.55
C ALA A 225 -13.16 -13.71 -16.33
N GLY A 226 -11.84 -13.74 -16.60
CA GLY A 226 -11.16 -12.67 -17.33
C GLY A 226 -10.55 -11.58 -16.44
N ASP A 227 -10.72 -11.67 -15.12
CA ASP A 227 -10.15 -10.74 -14.14
C ASP A 227 -8.66 -11.02 -13.87
N VAL A 228 -7.87 -11.40 -14.88
CA VAL A 228 -6.41 -11.54 -14.73
C VAL A 228 -5.72 -10.33 -15.32
N GLY A 229 -5.43 -9.37 -14.47
CA GLY A 229 -4.57 -8.25 -14.83
C GLY A 229 -3.20 -8.70 -15.23
N SER A 230 -2.94 -8.68 -16.52
CA SER A 230 -1.59 -8.40 -16.98
C SER A 230 -1.28 -6.96 -16.61
N TYR A 231 -0.25 -6.76 -15.80
CA TYR A 231 0.43 -5.48 -15.86
C TYR A 231 1.01 -5.36 -17.27
N ASP A 232 0.39 -4.54 -18.12
CA ASP A 232 1.06 -4.08 -19.32
C ASP A 232 2.12 -3.05 -18.91
N PHE A 233 3.24 -3.56 -18.41
CA PHE A 233 4.36 -2.72 -18.01
C PHE A 233 5.02 -2.02 -19.19
N THR A 234 4.86 -2.58 -20.39
CA THR A 234 5.19 -1.95 -21.66
C THR A 234 4.33 -0.70 -21.92
N ALA A 235 3.03 -0.72 -21.61
CA ALA A 235 2.15 0.46 -21.65
C ALA A 235 2.53 1.53 -20.61
N MET A 236 3.13 1.12 -19.48
CA MET A 236 3.71 2.06 -18.50
C MET A 236 5.09 2.61 -18.89
N GLY A 237 5.60 2.30 -20.10
CA GLY A 237 6.90 2.76 -20.58
C GLY A 237 8.09 2.20 -19.79
N VAL A 238 7.90 1.13 -19.03
CA VAL A 238 8.96 0.50 -18.24
C VAL A 238 9.63 -0.56 -19.11
N PRO A 239 10.91 -0.40 -19.49
CA PRO A 239 11.59 -1.40 -20.29
C PRO A 239 11.63 -2.73 -19.52
N GLU A 240 11.27 -3.81 -20.20
CA GLU A 240 11.37 -5.15 -19.64
C GLU A 240 12.80 -5.40 -19.16
N GLY A 241 12.93 -5.94 -17.95
CA GLY A 241 14.22 -6.37 -17.45
C GLY A 241 14.72 -7.54 -18.30
N GLY A 242 15.76 -7.30 -19.11
CA GLY A 242 16.41 -8.36 -19.87
C GLY A 242 16.90 -9.50 -18.96
N LEU A 243 17.03 -10.71 -19.50
CA LEU A 243 17.40 -11.92 -18.76
C LEU A 243 18.62 -11.71 -17.83
N GLY A 244 19.64 -11.00 -18.32
CA GLY A 244 20.84 -10.67 -17.54
C GLY A 244 20.55 -9.88 -16.25
N ARG A 245 19.60 -8.93 -16.27
CA ARG A 245 19.19 -8.18 -15.07
C ARG A 245 18.45 -9.07 -14.07
N LYS A 246 17.59 -9.98 -14.55
CA LYS A 246 16.89 -10.94 -13.69
C LYS A 246 17.85 -11.93 -13.02
N VAL A 247 18.86 -12.39 -13.76
CA VAL A 247 19.94 -13.22 -13.20
C VAL A 247 20.75 -12.42 -12.17
N ALA A 248 21.12 -11.18 -12.49
CA ALA A 248 21.84 -10.30 -11.56
C ALA A 248 21.04 -10.04 -10.27
N ALA A 249 19.73 -9.83 -10.36
CA ALA A 249 18.89 -9.66 -9.17
C ALA A 249 18.91 -10.87 -8.23
N LEU A 250 19.04 -12.09 -8.76
CA LEU A 250 19.10 -13.30 -7.94
C LEU A 250 20.51 -13.60 -7.40
N LEU A 251 21.57 -13.24 -8.13
CA LEU A 251 22.92 -13.73 -7.86
C LEU A 251 23.97 -12.66 -7.56
N HIS A 252 23.73 -11.41 -7.95
CA HIS A 252 24.72 -10.35 -7.81
C HIS A 252 24.84 -9.94 -6.33
N PRO A 253 26.03 -10.10 -5.69
CA PRO A 253 26.16 -9.90 -4.26
C PRO A 253 25.82 -8.50 -3.78
N VAL A 254 26.11 -7.49 -4.61
CA VAL A 254 25.77 -6.09 -4.31
C VAL A 254 24.26 -5.95 -4.25
N THR A 255 23.56 -6.43 -5.28
CA THR A 255 22.10 -6.38 -5.34
C THR A 255 21.47 -7.14 -4.18
N LEU A 256 21.96 -8.33 -3.84
CA LEU A 256 21.49 -9.07 -2.66
C LEU A 256 21.73 -8.32 -1.35
N SER A 257 22.89 -7.67 -1.19
CA SER A 257 23.24 -6.92 0.02
C SER A 257 22.36 -5.68 0.18
N GLU A 258 22.18 -4.94 -0.91
CA GLU A 258 21.33 -3.77 -0.96
C GLU A 258 19.86 -4.15 -0.70
N ARG A 259 19.38 -5.27 -1.26
CA ARG A 259 18.03 -5.82 -1.03
C ARG A 259 17.79 -6.25 0.40
N LEU A 260 18.84 -6.70 1.09
CA LEU A 260 18.82 -6.99 2.52
C LEU A 260 18.96 -5.72 3.37
N PHE A 261 19.18 -4.54 2.76
CA PHE A 261 19.49 -3.27 3.42
C PHE A 261 20.65 -3.43 4.42
N LEU A 262 21.67 -4.18 4.00
CA LEU A 262 22.94 -4.15 4.71
C LEU A 262 23.56 -2.76 4.52
N ALA A 263 24.27 -2.25 5.54
CA ALA A 263 24.91 -0.94 5.48
C ALA A 263 25.76 -0.78 4.20
N GLU A 264 25.84 0.44 3.65
CA GLU A 264 26.66 0.72 2.47
C GLU A 264 28.07 0.13 2.63
N GLY A 265 28.51 -0.62 1.62
CA GLY A 265 29.81 -1.33 1.63
C GLY A 265 29.77 -2.79 2.11
N TRP A 266 28.63 -3.31 2.59
CA TRP A 266 28.51 -4.72 3.04
C TRP A 266 28.23 -5.73 1.91
N THR A 267 28.85 -5.55 0.74
CA THR A 267 28.77 -6.51 -0.38
C THR A 267 29.21 -7.92 0.01
N ALA A 268 30.14 -8.01 0.97
CA ALA A 268 30.58 -9.25 1.58
C ALA A 268 29.46 -10.01 2.31
N GLY A 269 28.46 -9.30 2.88
CA GLY A 269 27.33 -9.91 3.58
C GLY A 269 26.40 -10.67 2.64
N GLY A 270 26.01 -10.06 1.51
CA GLY A 270 25.23 -10.73 0.47
C GLY A 270 25.99 -11.89 -0.16
N ALA A 271 27.29 -11.73 -0.44
CA ALA A 271 28.15 -12.81 -0.92
C ALA A 271 28.21 -13.97 0.07
N MET A 272 28.44 -13.68 1.35
CA MET A 272 28.51 -14.68 2.42
C MET A 272 27.19 -15.45 2.55
N LEU A 273 26.05 -14.76 2.53
CA LEU A 273 24.74 -15.41 2.56
C LEU A 273 24.55 -16.33 1.35
N LEU A 274 24.82 -15.84 0.14
CA LEU A 274 24.67 -16.61 -1.10
C LEU A 274 25.55 -17.86 -1.11
N LEU A 275 26.83 -17.73 -0.76
CA LEU A 275 27.78 -18.84 -0.72
C LEU A 275 27.41 -19.87 0.36
N THR A 276 26.99 -19.41 1.55
CA THR A 276 26.53 -20.28 2.64
C THR A 276 25.26 -21.04 2.22
N ALA A 277 24.34 -20.35 1.55
CA ALA A 277 23.11 -20.94 1.02
C ALA A 277 23.41 -22.01 -0.04
N LEU A 278 24.24 -21.68 -1.04
CA LEU A 278 24.62 -22.61 -2.10
C LEU A 278 25.31 -23.85 -1.54
N ALA A 279 26.28 -23.68 -0.61
CA ALA A 279 26.93 -24.78 0.06
C ALA A 279 25.94 -25.64 0.89
N GLY A 280 24.95 -25.01 1.51
CA GLY A 280 23.84 -25.70 2.18
C GLY A 280 22.99 -26.53 1.22
N TYR A 281 22.65 -25.99 0.04
CA TYR A 281 21.90 -26.72 -0.97
C TYR A 281 22.69 -27.88 -1.59
N LEU A 282 23.99 -27.69 -1.84
CA LEU A 282 24.89 -28.77 -2.25
C LEU A 282 24.97 -29.89 -1.19
N HIS A 283 24.98 -29.53 0.09
CA HIS A 283 24.89 -30.49 1.19
C HIS A 283 23.56 -31.25 1.20
N LEU A 284 22.45 -30.58 0.90
CA LEU A 284 21.13 -31.21 0.81
C LEU A 284 20.98 -32.15 -0.39
N LEU A 285 21.60 -31.85 -1.53
CA LEU A 285 21.59 -32.74 -2.71
C LEU A 285 22.22 -34.11 -2.40
N ARG A 286 23.20 -34.15 -1.49
CA ARG A 286 23.83 -35.39 -1.00
C ARG A 286 22.91 -36.21 -0.09
N ARG A 287 21.77 -35.67 0.36
CA ARG A 287 20.80 -36.33 1.24
C ARG A 287 19.55 -36.71 0.44
N PRO A 288 19.31 -38.00 0.12
CA PRO A 288 18.20 -38.42 -0.76
C PRO A 288 16.84 -37.84 -0.38
N GLY A 289 16.49 -37.83 0.91
CA GLY A 289 15.21 -37.30 1.38
C GLY A 289 15.05 -35.77 1.29
N SER A 290 16.13 -35.02 1.07
CA SER A 290 16.09 -33.54 1.03
C SER A 290 16.44 -32.98 -0.36
N ARG A 291 16.57 -33.82 -1.40
CA ARG A 291 16.84 -33.39 -2.78
C ARG A 291 15.74 -32.50 -3.34
N ALA A 292 14.48 -32.80 -3.02
CA ALA A 292 13.34 -31.97 -3.41
C ALA A 292 13.47 -30.54 -2.86
N LEU A 293 13.88 -30.41 -1.59
CA LEU A 293 14.15 -29.12 -0.98
C LEU A 293 15.35 -28.41 -1.64
N ALA A 294 16.36 -29.17 -2.05
CA ALA A 294 17.52 -28.62 -2.73
C ALA A 294 17.26 -28.16 -4.18
N ALA A 295 16.21 -28.68 -4.82
CA ALA A 295 15.77 -28.23 -6.14
C ALA A 295 14.96 -26.92 -6.07
N MET A 296 14.47 -26.53 -4.89
CA MET A 296 13.59 -25.37 -4.73
C MET A 296 14.16 -24.04 -5.29
N PRO A 297 15.43 -23.68 -5.01
CA PRO A 297 16.02 -22.46 -5.55
C PRO A 297 16.08 -22.47 -7.07
N ALA A 298 16.46 -23.60 -7.68
CA ALA A 298 16.54 -23.71 -9.13
C ALA A 298 15.15 -23.59 -9.79
N LEU A 299 14.14 -24.27 -9.23
CA LEU A 299 12.77 -24.18 -9.71
C LEU A 299 12.20 -22.76 -9.57
N PHE A 300 12.46 -22.10 -8.43
CA PHE A 300 12.07 -20.70 -8.25
C PHE A 300 12.77 -19.79 -9.27
N ALA A 301 14.09 -19.93 -9.44
CA ALA A 301 14.86 -19.13 -10.38
C ALA A 301 14.36 -19.32 -11.81
N LEU A 302 14.13 -20.56 -12.25
CA LEU A 302 13.57 -20.86 -13.57
C LEU A 302 12.20 -20.19 -13.76
N ALA A 303 11.31 -20.31 -12.78
CA ALA A 303 9.99 -19.70 -12.86
C ALA A 303 10.05 -18.17 -12.88
N PHE A 304 10.93 -17.56 -12.07
CA PHE A 304 11.16 -16.13 -12.04
C PHE A 304 11.73 -15.60 -13.36
N LEU A 305 12.74 -16.28 -13.91
CA LEU A 305 13.39 -15.90 -15.18
C LEU A 305 12.44 -16.02 -16.37
N ALA A 306 11.48 -16.94 -16.32
CA ALA A 306 10.49 -17.13 -17.38
C ALA A 306 9.38 -16.06 -17.39
N THR A 307 9.38 -15.12 -16.43
CA THR A 307 8.32 -14.12 -16.32
C THR A 307 8.67 -12.83 -17.02
N ASP A 308 7.67 -12.05 -17.38
CA ASP A 308 7.71 -10.71 -17.95
C ASP A 308 7.85 -9.61 -16.88
N LEU A 309 7.99 -9.96 -15.59
CA LEU A 309 8.07 -8.98 -14.51
C LEU A 309 9.26 -8.02 -14.72
N PRO A 310 9.02 -6.69 -14.84
CA PRO A 310 10.09 -5.73 -14.93
C PRO A 310 10.73 -5.55 -13.55
N LEU A 311 12.04 -5.70 -13.52
CA LEU A 311 12.83 -5.21 -12.41
C LEU A 311 13.07 -3.72 -12.68
N ARG A 312 12.28 -2.85 -12.04
CA ARG A 312 12.51 -1.41 -12.12
C ARG A 312 13.83 -1.11 -11.42
N ASP A 313 14.71 -0.34 -12.05
CA ASP A 313 15.83 0.26 -11.32
C ASP A 313 15.30 1.57 -10.71
N LEU A 314 14.94 1.53 -9.43
CA LEU A 314 14.37 2.69 -8.74
C LEU A 314 15.41 3.41 -7.87
N GLY A 315 16.69 3.06 -8.00
CA GLY A 315 17.77 3.52 -7.13
C GLY A 315 17.72 2.91 -5.71
N PRO A 316 18.77 3.18 -4.91
CA PRO A 316 18.94 2.62 -3.55
C PRO A 316 17.80 3.01 -2.59
N GLU A 317 17.14 4.14 -2.86
CA GLU A 317 16.18 4.77 -1.94
C GLU A 317 14.77 4.16 -2.03
N ARG A 318 14.48 3.44 -3.12
CA ARG A 318 13.18 2.80 -3.37
C ARG A 318 13.27 1.28 -3.46
N MET A 319 14.35 0.69 -2.96
CA MET A 319 14.69 -0.73 -3.12
C MET A 319 13.69 -1.70 -2.51
N ALA A 320 12.97 -1.33 -1.44
CA ALA A 320 11.93 -2.17 -0.85
C ALA A 320 10.84 -2.52 -1.89
N THR A 321 10.50 -1.57 -2.76
CA THR A 321 9.49 -1.74 -3.83
C THR A 321 9.89 -2.76 -4.90
N ASN A 322 11.18 -3.05 -5.03
CA ASN A 322 11.70 -4.02 -5.99
C ASN A 322 12.06 -5.36 -5.33
N ALA A 323 12.57 -5.34 -4.09
CA ALA A 323 12.91 -6.53 -3.30
C ALA A 323 11.73 -7.46 -3.08
N ARG A 324 10.53 -6.92 -3.11
CA ARG A 324 9.27 -7.60 -2.83
C ARG A 324 8.98 -8.79 -3.74
N TYR A 325 9.38 -8.75 -5.01
CA TYR A 325 9.22 -9.88 -5.94
C TYR A 325 10.29 -10.97 -5.75
N GLU A 326 11.38 -10.61 -5.09
CA GLU A 326 12.51 -11.49 -4.76
C GLU A 326 12.40 -12.04 -3.33
N ALA A 327 11.41 -11.62 -2.52
CA ALA A 327 11.26 -12.05 -1.13
C ALA A 327 11.28 -13.59 -0.94
N PRO A 328 10.61 -14.40 -1.80
CA PRO A 328 10.72 -15.86 -1.68
C PRO A 328 12.15 -16.38 -1.93
N TRP A 329 12.92 -15.73 -2.81
CA TRP A 329 14.33 -16.06 -3.03
C TRP A 329 15.15 -15.80 -1.76
N MET A 330 14.93 -14.68 -1.08
CA MET A 330 15.62 -14.35 0.17
C MET A 330 15.33 -15.40 1.26
N LEU A 331 14.09 -15.86 1.37
CA LEU A 331 13.71 -16.95 2.27
C LEU A 331 14.43 -18.26 1.92
N LEU A 332 14.52 -18.59 0.63
CA LEU A 332 15.26 -19.77 0.16
C LEU A 332 16.76 -19.65 0.46
N LEU A 333 17.38 -18.47 0.32
CA LEU A 333 18.77 -18.26 0.71
C LEU A 333 18.97 -18.52 2.21
N LEU A 334 18.10 -17.97 3.05
CA LEU A 334 18.15 -18.19 4.51
C LEU A 334 17.95 -19.66 4.88
N LEU A 335 17.05 -20.38 4.21
CA LEU A 335 16.82 -21.80 4.44
C LEU A 335 18.04 -22.66 4.05
N GLY A 336 18.68 -22.35 2.92
CA GLY A 336 19.93 -22.98 2.52
C GLY A 336 21.05 -22.73 3.51
N ALA A 337 21.20 -21.47 3.95
CA ALA A 337 22.23 -21.08 4.93
C ALA A 337 21.99 -21.80 6.27
N ALA A 338 20.74 -21.83 6.73
CA ALA A 338 20.36 -22.56 7.94
C ALA A 338 20.63 -24.07 7.85
N ALA A 339 20.47 -24.69 6.68
CA ALA A 339 20.80 -26.09 6.47
C ALA A 339 22.29 -26.39 6.69
N LEU A 340 23.17 -25.54 6.16
CA LEU A 340 24.63 -25.69 6.34
C LEU A 340 25.05 -25.42 7.78
N LEU A 341 24.66 -24.27 8.32
CA LEU A 341 25.02 -23.84 9.66
C LEU A 341 24.48 -24.81 10.71
N GLY A 342 23.25 -25.27 10.55
CA GLY A 342 22.64 -26.25 11.43
C GLY A 342 23.40 -27.58 11.46
N ALA A 343 23.78 -28.09 10.28
CA ALA A 343 24.60 -29.30 10.19
C ALA A 343 25.98 -29.11 10.85
N GLY A 344 26.56 -27.92 10.74
CA GLY A 344 27.83 -27.58 11.40
C GLY A 344 27.68 -27.44 12.92
N VAL A 345 26.61 -26.82 13.42
CA VAL A 345 26.31 -26.68 14.86
C VAL A 345 26.13 -28.05 15.53
N GLU A 346 25.52 -29.00 14.83
CA GLU A 346 25.37 -30.39 15.28
C GLU A 346 26.68 -31.20 15.17
N ALA A 347 27.67 -30.71 14.42
CA ALA A 347 28.98 -31.36 14.31
C ALA A 347 29.83 -31.13 15.58
N ARG A 348 31.00 -31.78 15.64
CA ARG A 348 31.97 -31.63 16.73
C ARG A 348 33.20 -30.86 16.28
N GLY A 349 33.92 -30.26 17.24
CA GLY A 349 35.21 -29.61 17.01
C GLY A 349 35.12 -28.37 16.11
N LYS A 350 36.06 -28.25 15.17
CA LYS A 350 36.27 -27.06 14.34
C LYS A 350 35.05 -26.68 13.50
N HIS A 351 34.28 -27.66 13.01
CA HIS A 351 33.08 -27.40 12.21
C HIS A 351 31.98 -26.69 12.99
N ARG A 352 31.81 -27.02 14.27
CA ARG A 352 30.85 -26.36 15.17
C ARG A 352 31.23 -24.91 15.40
N ILE A 353 32.51 -24.66 15.67
CA ILE A 353 33.03 -23.31 15.87
C ILE A 353 32.80 -22.47 14.60
N GLY A 354 33.18 -22.99 13.42
CA GLY A 354 32.97 -22.30 12.16
C GLY A 354 31.50 -21.98 11.87
N ALA A 355 30.58 -22.92 12.16
CA ALA A 355 29.16 -22.69 11.98
C ALA A 355 28.58 -21.66 12.96
N VAL A 356 29.03 -21.66 14.22
CA VAL A 356 28.63 -20.63 15.20
C VAL A 356 29.14 -19.26 14.78
N ILE A 357 30.40 -19.15 14.33
CA ILE A 357 30.96 -17.88 13.82
C ILE A 357 30.17 -17.40 12.60
N GLY A 358 29.90 -18.28 11.62
CA GLY A 358 29.13 -17.93 10.44
C GLY A 358 27.70 -17.47 10.76
N LEU A 359 27.03 -18.14 11.71
CA LEU A 359 25.72 -17.73 12.20
C LEU A 359 25.77 -16.35 12.87
N LEU A 360 26.73 -16.13 13.77
CA LEU A 360 26.90 -14.85 14.46
C LEU A 360 27.23 -13.71 13.48
N ALA A 361 28.02 -13.97 12.44
CA ALA A 361 28.35 -12.98 11.42
C ALA A 361 27.09 -12.55 10.62
N LEU A 362 26.27 -13.52 10.19
CA LEU A 362 25.01 -13.22 9.49
C LEU A 362 23.99 -12.51 10.40
N MET A 363 23.85 -12.95 11.65
CA MET A 363 22.98 -12.30 12.62
C MET A 363 23.47 -10.89 12.96
N GLY A 364 24.78 -10.70 13.12
CA GLY A 364 25.38 -9.40 13.41
C GLY A 364 25.12 -8.38 12.31
N ALA A 365 25.16 -8.82 11.05
CA ALA A 365 24.79 -7.99 9.89
C ALA A 365 23.34 -7.48 10.03
N GLY A 366 22.42 -8.38 10.36
CA GLY A 366 21.02 -8.04 10.50
C GLY A 366 20.73 -7.16 11.73
N VAL A 367 21.25 -7.53 12.90
CA VAL A 367 21.13 -6.72 14.13
C VAL A 367 21.72 -5.33 13.94
N GLY A 368 22.90 -5.21 13.31
CA GLY A 368 23.52 -3.92 13.02
C GLY A 368 22.64 -3.04 12.13
N SER A 369 22.09 -3.62 11.05
CA SER A 369 21.17 -2.88 10.15
C SER A 369 19.89 -2.41 10.85
N ARG A 370 19.42 -3.15 11.87
CA ARG A 370 18.20 -2.84 12.62
C ARG A 370 18.43 -1.86 13.77
N ALA A 371 19.59 -1.93 14.42
CA ALA A 371 19.93 -1.02 15.51
C ALA A 371 19.92 0.44 15.05
N ALA A 372 20.34 0.69 13.81
CA ALA A 372 20.27 2.02 13.19
C ALA A 372 18.83 2.54 12.97
N ALA A 373 17.82 1.66 13.02
CA ALA A 373 16.42 2.01 12.86
C ALA A 373 15.67 2.07 14.20
N LEU A 374 16.35 1.86 15.33
CA LEU A 374 15.75 2.02 16.65
C LEU A 374 15.84 3.49 17.07
N GLY A 375 14.71 4.02 17.50
CA GLY A 375 14.59 5.37 18.04
C GLY A 375 13.47 5.43 19.09
N PRO A 376 13.32 6.57 19.78
CA PRO A 376 12.15 6.77 20.63
C PRO A 376 10.87 6.67 19.80
N PRO A 377 9.76 6.16 20.37
CA PRO A 377 8.50 6.08 19.66
C PRO A 377 8.03 7.48 19.24
N SER A 378 7.69 7.62 17.96
CA SER A 378 7.12 8.85 17.41
C SER A 378 5.66 8.99 17.85
N PRO A 379 5.24 10.16 18.38
CA PRO A 379 3.83 10.43 18.65
C PRO A 379 2.93 10.27 17.41
N ARG A 380 3.50 10.43 16.21
CA ARG A 380 2.79 10.24 14.94
C ARG A 380 2.27 8.82 14.77
N ALA A 381 2.89 7.80 15.37
CA ALA A 381 2.46 6.41 15.22
C ALA A 381 1.02 6.16 15.72
N LEU A 382 0.58 6.94 16.72
CA LEU A 382 -0.78 6.87 17.28
C LEU A 382 -1.79 7.72 16.50
N ALA A 383 -1.32 8.73 15.76
CA ALA A 383 -2.16 9.67 15.02
C ALA A 383 -2.45 9.23 13.57
N LEU A 384 -1.68 8.26 13.04
CA LEU A 384 -1.84 7.79 11.67
C LEU A 384 -3.05 6.87 11.52
N ARG A 385 -3.80 7.10 10.45
CA ARG A 385 -4.88 6.23 9.99
C ARG A 385 -4.34 5.21 9.00
N ALA A 386 -4.86 3.99 9.06
CA ALA A 386 -4.55 2.93 8.11
C ALA A 386 -5.29 3.11 6.78
N ILE A 387 -6.44 3.79 6.82
CA ILE A 387 -7.42 3.83 5.73
C ILE A 387 -7.41 5.18 4.98
N ASP A 388 -7.85 5.14 3.72
CA ASP A 388 -8.07 6.30 2.85
C ASP A 388 -9.36 6.10 2.05
N PRO A 389 -10.53 6.38 2.66
CA PRO A 389 -11.84 6.18 2.02
C PRO A 389 -12.03 6.94 0.71
N PRO A 390 -11.53 8.18 0.52
CA PRO A 390 -11.56 8.84 -0.78
C PRO A 390 -10.88 8.04 -1.90
N ARG A 391 -9.70 7.45 -1.64
CA ARG A 391 -9.04 6.58 -2.62
C ARG A 391 -9.81 5.29 -2.88
N PHE A 392 -10.48 4.73 -1.88
CA PHE A 392 -11.35 3.57 -2.07
C PHE A 392 -12.54 3.89 -2.97
N GLY A 393 -13.18 5.05 -2.79
CA GLY A 393 -14.26 5.49 -3.67
C GLY A 393 -13.86 5.41 -5.15
N ALA A 394 -12.67 5.91 -5.48
CA ALA A 394 -12.12 5.84 -6.83
C ALA A 394 -11.90 4.41 -7.36
N MET A 395 -11.63 3.45 -6.47
CA MET A 395 -11.41 2.04 -6.82
C MET A 395 -12.70 1.31 -7.18
N VAL A 396 -13.74 1.51 -6.37
CA VAL A 396 -14.97 0.73 -6.48
C VAL A 396 -15.84 1.19 -7.64
N ILE A 397 -15.63 2.42 -8.12
CA ILE A 397 -16.19 2.90 -9.38
C ILE A 397 -15.69 1.97 -10.50
N GLY A 398 -16.62 1.35 -11.19
CA GLY A 398 -16.42 0.42 -12.30
C GLY A 398 -16.34 -1.04 -11.88
N ARG A 399 -16.14 -1.35 -10.58
CA ARG A 399 -15.91 -2.73 -10.11
C ARG A 399 -17.04 -3.29 -9.27
N VAL A 400 -17.63 -2.47 -8.39
CA VAL A 400 -18.77 -2.90 -7.58
C VAL A 400 -20.06 -2.47 -8.28
N PRO A 401 -21.03 -3.38 -8.50
CA PRO A 401 -22.29 -3.04 -9.14
C PRO A 401 -23.02 -1.91 -8.40
N PHE A 402 -23.64 -1.01 -9.18
CA PHE A 402 -24.45 0.09 -8.64
C PHE A 402 -25.47 -0.39 -7.60
N ASP A 403 -26.20 -1.46 -7.91
CA ASP A 403 -27.27 -1.96 -7.04
C ASP A 403 -26.73 -2.42 -5.69
N VAL A 404 -25.52 -2.99 -5.65
CA VAL A 404 -24.85 -3.37 -4.41
C VAL A 404 -24.48 -2.12 -3.61
N LEU A 405 -23.83 -1.12 -4.24
CA LEU A 405 -23.46 0.13 -3.55
C LEU A 405 -24.69 0.91 -3.06
N ALA A 406 -25.80 0.89 -3.80
CA ALA A 406 -27.04 1.55 -3.46
C ALA A 406 -27.78 0.88 -2.29
N GLN A 407 -27.72 -0.45 -2.18
CA GLN A 407 -28.45 -1.19 -1.15
C GLN A 407 -27.65 -1.39 0.15
N ARG A 408 -26.31 -1.31 0.08
CA ARG A 408 -25.46 -1.48 1.25
C ARG A 408 -25.53 -0.23 2.13
N GLU A 409 -25.58 -0.46 3.44
CA GLU A 409 -25.62 0.58 4.46
C GLU A 409 -24.48 0.34 5.44
N SER A 410 -23.94 1.41 5.98
CA SER A 410 -22.94 1.38 7.04
C SER A 410 -23.33 2.30 8.19
N ALA A 411 -23.15 1.81 9.42
CA ALA A 411 -23.27 2.65 10.61
C ALA A 411 -22.07 3.61 10.77
N ASP A 412 -20.94 3.30 10.12
CA ASP A 412 -19.81 4.22 10.03
C ASP A 412 -20.12 5.31 8.98
N PRO A 413 -20.14 6.60 9.37
CA PRO A 413 -20.56 7.69 8.50
C PRO A 413 -19.58 7.99 7.36
N GLU A 414 -18.30 7.68 7.52
CA GLU A 414 -17.28 7.90 6.49
C GLU A 414 -17.37 6.83 5.40
N VAL A 415 -17.59 5.58 5.82
CA VAL A 415 -17.89 4.45 4.93
C VAL A 415 -19.20 4.71 4.20
N GLU A 416 -20.26 5.07 4.92
CA GLU A 416 -21.57 5.39 4.34
C GLU A 416 -21.46 6.53 3.32
N GLY A 417 -20.79 7.63 3.69
CA GLY A 417 -20.56 8.76 2.78
C GLY A 417 -19.84 8.33 1.49
N THR A 418 -18.84 7.46 1.61
CA THR A 418 -18.06 6.95 0.49
C THR A 418 -18.86 5.97 -0.37
N LEU A 419 -19.68 5.09 0.23
CA LEU A 419 -20.59 4.20 -0.51
C LEU A 419 -21.59 5.00 -1.33
N ARG A 420 -22.20 6.03 -0.74
CA ARG A 420 -23.17 6.88 -1.44
C ARG A 420 -22.52 7.66 -2.56
N TRP A 421 -21.35 8.25 -2.30
CA TRP A 421 -20.57 8.90 -3.35
C TRP A 421 -20.23 7.92 -4.48
N ALA A 422 -19.73 6.72 -4.17
CA ALA A 422 -19.39 5.70 -5.16
C ALA A 422 -20.61 5.21 -5.95
N ALA A 423 -21.76 4.99 -5.31
CA ALA A 423 -23.01 4.63 -5.97
C ALA A 423 -23.43 5.69 -7.00
N GLY A 424 -23.36 6.96 -6.63
CA GLY A 424 -23.64 8.07 -7.53
C GLY A 424 -22.67 8.14 -8.71
N ALA A 425 -21.38 7.99 -8.45
CA ALA A 425 -20.36 7.97 -9.49
C ALA A 425 -20.55 6.78 -10.45
N GLN A 426 -20.89 5.59 -9.93
CA GLN A 426 -21.16 4.40 -10.74
C GLN A 426 -22.41 4.56 -11.61
N LEU A 427 -23.45 5.22 -11.10
CA LEU A 427 -24.63 5.54 -11.89
C LEU A 427 -24.28 6.47 -13.06
N ALA A 428 -23.43 7.48 -12.84
CA ALA A 428 -22.97 8.36 -13.91
C ALA A 428 -22.19 7.61 -15.00
N VAL A 429 -21.35 6.64 -14.61
CA VAL A 429 -20.65 5.77 -15.57
C VAL A 429 -21.65 4.97 -16.40
N ARG A 430 -22.64 4.31 -15.78
CA ARG A 430 -23.66 3.54 -16.50
C ARG A 430 -24.49 4.39 -17.45
N VAL A 431 -24.79 5.65 -17.10
CA VAL A 431 -25.51 6.57 -18.01
C VAL A 431 -24.75 6.76 -19.32
N VAL A 432 -23.42 6.83 -19.24
CA VAL A 432 -22.57 7.01 -20.42
C VAL A 432 -22.36 5.68 -21.15
N GLU A 433 -21.99 4.62 -20.45
CA GLU A 433 -21.61 3.33 -21.05
C GLU A 433 -22.82 2.55 -21.58
N GLU A 434 -23.93 2.54 -20.85
CA GLU A 434 -25.15 1.78 -21.20
C GLU A 434 -26.19 2.65 -21.92
N ALA A 435 -25.88 3.93 -22.18
CA ALA A 435 -26.81 4.91 -22.72
C ALA A 435 -28.17 4.94 -21.96
N LEU A 436 -28.13 4.80 -20.63
CA LEU A 436 -29.36 4.82 -19.82
C LEU A 436 -30.14 6.11 -20.10
N PRO A 437 -31.46 6.01 -20.38
CA PRO A 437 -32.28 7.19 -20.58
C PRO A 437 -32.19 8.15 -19.39
N GLU A 438 -32.00 9.44 -19.68
CA GLU A 438 -31.87 10.49 -18.66
C GLU A 438 -32.99 10.46 -17.59
N PRO A 439 -34.27 10.21 -17.92
CA PRO A 439 -35.33 10.10 -16.91
C PRO A 439 -35.14 8.92 -15.95
N GLU A 440 -34.63 7.78 -16.45
CA GLU A 440 -34.37 6.61 -15.61
C GLU A 440 -33.18 6.84 -14.69
N ALA A 441 -32.12 7.47 -15.21
CA ALA A 441 -30.95 7.86 -14.43
C ALA A 441 -31.31 8.84 -13.30
N LEU A 442 -32.14 9.85 -13.61
CA LEU A 442 -32.61 10.82 -12.63
C LEU A 442 -33.47 10.15 -11.56
N ALA A 443 -34.42 9.28 -11.93
CA ALA A 443 -35.23 8.56 -10.96
C ALA A 443 -34.39 7.68 -10.01
N ARG A 444 -33.36 7.00 -10.54
CA ARG A 444 -32.41 6.22 -9.73
C ARG A 444 -31.56 7.11 -8.81
N LEU A 445 -31.17 8.30 -9.27
CA LEU A 445 -30.37 9.24 -8.47
C LEU A 445 -31.20 9.93 -7.38
N GLU A 446 -32.46 10.26 -7.66
CA GLU A 446 -33.44 10.80 -6.71
C GLU A 446 -33.80 9.82 -5.60
N ALA A 447 -33.75 8.52 -5.89
CA ALA A 447 -33.93 7.47 -4.89
C ALA A 447 -32.74 7.32 -3.93
N LEU A 448 -31.60 7.98 -4.20
CA LEU A 448 -30.39 7.90 -3.39
C LEU A 448 -30.23 9.10 -2.44
N PRO A 449 -29.47 8.93 -1.35
CA PRO A 449 -29.11 10.03 -0.46
C PRO A 449 -28.37 11.17 -1.19
N PRO A 450 -28.42 12.42 -0.66
CA PRO A 450 -27.80 13.60 -1.28
C PRO A 450 -26.31 13.44 -1.64
N MET A 451 -25.54 12.66 -0.86
CA MET A 451 -24.12 12.40 -1.14
C MET A 451 -23.88 11.67 -2.47
N SER A 452 -24.85 10.91 -2.97
CA SER A 452 -24.75 10.26 -4.29
C SER A 452 -24.78 11.27 -5.43
N TRP A 453 -25.47 12.40 -5.28
CA TRP A 453 -25.47 13.47 -6.27
C TRP A 453 -24.07 14.05 -6.48
N TRP A 454 -23.26 14.07 -5.41
CA TRP A 454 -21.88 14.58 -5.47
C TRP A 454 -20.98 13.66 -6.27
N GLY A 455 -21.09 12.35 -6.05
CA GLY A 455 -20.38 11.35 -6.83
C GLY A 455 -20.77 11.35 -8.30
N PHE A 456 -22.07 11.41 -8.57
CA PHE A 456 -22.62 11.50 -9.93
C PHE A 456 -22.07 12.73 -10.67
N GLY A 457 -22.13 13.91 -10.04
CA GLY A 457 -21.59 15.14 -10.60
C GLY A 457 -20.08 15.12 -10.79
N ALA A 458 -19.32 14.52 -9.87
CA ALA A 458 -17.87 14.38 -9.98
C ALA A 458 -17.46 13.50 -11.16
N ALA A 459 -18.07 12.32 -11.30
CA ALA A 459 -17.80 11.42 -12.43
C ALA A 459 -18.18 12.04 -13.78
N ARG A 460 -19.32 12.76 -13.85
CA ARG A 460 -19.75 13.50 -15.04
C ARG A 460 -18.78 14.63 -15.41
N ARG A 461 -18.20 15.35 -14.43
CA ARG A 461 -17.20 16.41 -14.64
C ARG A 461 -15.82 15.89 -15.02
N ALA A 462 -15.39 14.80 -14.40
CA ALA A 462 -14.19 14.06 -14.81
C ALA A 462 -14.35 13.51 -16.24
N GLY A 463 -15.58 13.57 -16.76
CA GLY A 463 -15.84 13.56 -18.18
C GLY A 463 -15.80 12.17 -18.76
N ALA A 464 -16.05 11.10 -17.99
CA ALA A 464 -16.29 9.69 -18.41
C ALA A 464 -15.56 9.18 -19.68
N TRP A 465 -14.43 9.79 -20.01
CA TRP A 465 -13.67 9.62 -21.23
C TRP A 465 -12.24 9.69 -20.73
N ASP A 466 -11.62 8.52 -20.68
CA ASP A 466 -10.27 8.26 -20.19
C ASP A 466 -10.15 7.94 -18.68
N LEU A 467 -10.07 6.65 -18.37
CA LEU A 467 -9.65 6.12 -17.07
C LEU A 467 -8.31 6.72 -16.60
N ASP A 468 -7.42 7.12 -17.52
CA ASP A 468 -6.18 7.82 -17.17
C ASP A 468 -6.43 9.25 -16.65
N ALA A 469 -7.51 9.93 -17.07
CA ALA A 469 -7.92 11.23 -16.54
C ALA A 469 -8.56 11.12 -15.15
N VAL A 470 -9.30 10.05 -14.88
CA VAL A 470 -9.80 9.73 -13.53
C VAL A 470 -8.63 9.40 -12.60
N HIS A 471 -7.67 8.58 -13.04
CA HIS A 471 -6.45 8.33 -12.28
C HIS A 471 -5.55 9.58 -12.14
N ALA A 472 -5.51 10.48 -13.13
CA ALA A 472 -4.79 11.75 -13.04
C ALA A 472 -5.46 12.74 -12.07
N THR A 473 -6.80 12.79 -12.07
CA THR A 473 -7.60 13.58 -11.12
C THR A 473 -7.45 13.01 -9.72
N ASN A 474 -7.47 11.68 -9.56
CA ASN A 474 -7.23 11.03 -8.27
C ASN A 474 -5.79 11.19 -7.78
N ARG A 475 -4.78 11.23 -8.66
CA ARG A 475 -3.39 11.60 -8.30
C ARG A 475 -3.27 13.07 -7.91
N ALA A 476 -4.05 13.95 -8.54
CA ALA A 476 -4.12 15.36 -8.17
C ALA A 476 -4.87 15.59 -6.84
N LEU A 477 -5.93 14.80 -6.58
CA LEU A 477 -6.72 14.83 -5.35
C LEU A 477 -6.01 14.16 -4.16
N ALA A 478 -5.23 13.10 -4.41
CA ALA A 478 -4.41 12.41 -3.41
C ALA A 478 -3.24 13.26 -2.88
N GLY A 479 -2.96 14.41 -3.50
CA GLY A 479 -2.03 15.44 -3.02
C GLY A 479 -2.72 16.65 -2.37
N LEU A 480 -4.05 16.62 -2.19
CA LEU A 480 -4.81 17.67 -1.53
C LEU A 480 -5.16 17.23 -0.10
N ASP A 481 -4.87 18.12 0.84
CA ASP A 481 -5.35 18.06 2.22
C ASP A 481 -6.90 17.84 2.27
N PRO A 482 -7.41 16.99 3.18
CA PRO A 482 -8.84 16.86 3.50
C PRO A 482 -9.62 18.18 3.62
N GLU A 483 -9.01 19.28 4.05
CA GLU A 483 -9.65 20.62 4.05
C GLU A 483 -9.78 21.24 2.66
N ARG A 484 -8.86 20.96 1.72
CA ARG A 484 -9.03 21.33 0.30
C ARG A 484 -10.08 20.46 -0.40
N ALA A 485 -10.25 19.20 0.03
CA ALA A 485 -11.37 18.36 -0.40
C ALA A 485 -12.72 18.93 0.08
N ARG A 486 -12.80 19.45 1.32
CA ARG A 486 -13.95 20.25 1.80
C ARG A 486 -14.08 21.59 1.07
N ALA A 487 -12.97 22.23 0.71
CA ALA A 487 -12.98 23.46 -0.08
C ALA A 487 -13.51 23.24 -1.51
N MET A 488 -13.42 22.03 -2.08
CA MET A 488 -14.12 21.69 -3.32
C MET A 488 -15.63 21.52 -3.16
N GLY A 489 -16.15 21.47 -1.92
CA GLY A 489 -17.55 21.77 -1.62
C GLY A 489 -17.95 23.19 -2.04
N TYR A 490 -17.00 24.14 -2.15
CA TYR A 490 -17.21 25.45 -2.79
C TYR A 490 -17.16 25.41 -4.33
N GLY A 491 -16.85 24.26 -4.93
CA GLY A 491 -16.99 24.04 -6.37
C GLY A 491 -18.42 24.29 -6.86
N PHE A 492 -19.42 24.17 -5.96
CA PHE A 492 -20.80 24.55 -6.24
C PHE A 492 -20.97 26.06 -6.50
N ALA A 493 -20.17 26.93 -5.87
CA ALA A 493 -20.23 28.37 -6.11
C ALA A 493 -19.43 28.81 -7.34
N PHE A 494 -18.37 28.07 -7.68
CA PHE A 494 -17.63 28.30 -8.92
C PHE A 494 -18.45 27.85 -10.14
N ASP A 495 -19.17 26.74 -10.04
CA ASP A 495 -20.07 26.23 -11.08
C ASP A 495 -21.45 26.89 -11.10
N LEU A 496 -21.92 27.54 -10.03
CA LEU A 496 -23.02 28.51 -10.13
C LEU A 496 -22.62 29.64 -11.11
N GLY A 497 -21.35 30.07 -11.08
CA GLY A 497 -20.83 31.07 -12.02
C GLY A 497 -20.79 30.59 -13.50
N HIS A 498 -20.52 29.30 -13.74
CA HIS A 498 -20.46 28.73 -15.09
C HIS A 498 -21.82 28.20 -15.59
N GLY A 499 -22.63 27.58 -14.72
CA GLY A 499 -24.00 27.14 -14.97
C GLY A 499 -24.99 28.27 -15.22
N LEU A 500 -24.70 29.49 -14.75
CA LEU A 500 -25.43 30.71 -15.14
C LEU A 500 -25.32 31.03 -16.65
N ARG A 501 -24.47 30.33 -17.41
CA ARG A 501 -24.34 30.47 -18.87
C ARG A 501 -24.93 29.31 -19.68
N ASP A 502 -25.32 28.20 -19.05
CA ASP A 502 -25.93 27.05 -19.74
C ASP A 502 -27.47 27.13 -19.67
N PRO A 503 -28.19 27.29 -20.79
CA PRO A 503 -29.65 27.32 -20.83
C PRO A 503 -30.31 26.06 -20.24
N LYS A 504 -29.62 24.91 -20.26
CA LYS A 504 -30.14 23.63 -19.76
C LYS A 504 -30.11 23.51 -18.23
N ALA A 505 -29.33 24.35 -17.54
CA ALA A 505 -29.26 24.37 -16.07
C ALA A 505 -30.36 25.22 -15.41
N ARG A 506 -31.18 25.91 -16.21
CA ARG A 506 -32.21 26.86 -15.73
C ARG A 506 -33.34 26.23 -14.92
N PRO A 507 -33.87 25.03 -15.26
CA PRO A 507 -34.89 24.37 -14.45
C PRO A 507 -34.41 23.98 -13.05
N LEU A 508 -33.13 23.59 -12.91
CA LEU A 508 -32.51 23.25 -11.62
C LEU A 508 -32.32 24.50 -10.74
N LEU A 509 -31.92 25.62 -11.34
CA LEU A 509 -31.81 26.91 -10.66
C LEU A 509 -33.18 27.45 -10.22
N ASP A 510 -34.20 27.32 -11.06
CA ASP A 510 -35.57 27.71 -10.73
C ASP A 510 -36.16 26.84 -9.60
N ALA A 511 -35.79 25.55 -9.54
CA ALA A 511 -36.19 24.64 -8.45
C ALA A 511 -35.49 25.00 -7.13
N LEU A 512 -34.19 25.32 -7.16
CA LEU A 512 -33.43 25.74 -5.98
C LEU A 512 -33.86 27.12 -5.47
N GLN A 513 -34.26 28.04 -6.35
CA GLN A 513 -34.80 29.36 -5.97
C GLN A 513 -36.20 29.29 -5.36
N LYS A 514 -37.01 28.28 -5.74
CA LYS A 514 -38.36 28.08 -5.21
C LYS A 514 -38.39 27.40 -3.83
N SER A 515 -37.26 26.84 -3.38
CA SER A 515 -37.11 26.21 -2.06
C SER A 515 -36.05 26.91 -1.20
N PRO A 516 -36.34 28.11 -0.65
CA PRO A 516 -35.40 28.86 0.19
C PRO A 516 -34.96 28.12 1.46
N ASP A 517 -35.74 27.12 1.90
CA ASP A 517 -35.40 26.28 3.05
C ASP A 517 -34.36 25.19 2.74
N ALA A 518 -34.11 24.88 1.45
CA ALA A 518 -33.14 23.88 1.02
C ALA A 518 -31.67 24.37 1.07
N LEU A 519 -31.44 25.66 1.34
CA LEU A 519 -30.13 26.31 1.33
C LEU A 519 -29.75 26.83 2.72
N ARG A 520 -30.01 26.00 3.73
CA ARG A 520 -29.58 26.22 5.11
C ARG A 520 -28.49 25.22 5.49
N VAL A 521 -27.40 25.72 6.07
CA VAL A 521 -26.41 24.90 6.77
C VAL A 521 -26.62 25.20 8.25
N ASP A 522 -26.94 24.18 9.04
CA ASP A 522 -27.21 24.29 10.49
C ASP A 522 -28.29 25.34 10.84
N GLY A 523 -29.36 25.40 10.05
CA GLY A 523 -30.49 26.32 10.30
C GLY A 523 -30.21 27.80 9.98
N GLN A 524 -29.00 28.14 9.54
CA GLN A 524 -28.61 29.50 9.12
C GLN A 524 -28.66 29.64 7.59
N PRO A 525 -29.02 30.81 7.04
CA PRO A 525 -28.97 31.06 5.60
C PRO A 525 -27.54 30.86 5.07
N CYS A 526 -27.38 30.16 3.93
CA CYS A 526 -26.09 30.04 3.27
C CYS A 526 -25.49 31.44 2.99
N TRP A 527 -24.44 31.79 3.73
CA TRP A 527 -23.76 33.10 3.67
C TRP A 527 -23.14 33.37 2.29
N LEU A 528 -22.81 32.31 1.54
CA LEU A 528 -22.34 32.37 0.16
C LEU A 528 -23.44 32.86 -0.80
N CYS A 529 -24.69 32.45 -0.57
CA CYS A 529 -25.85 32.95 -1.33
C CYS A 529 -26.19 34.40 -0.94
N ALA A 530 -26.02 34.78 0.33
CA ALA A 530 -26.19 36.15 0.81
C ALA A 530 -25.12 37.11 0.26
N ALA A 531 -23.91 36.62 0.00
CA ALA A 531 -22.84 37.39 -0.64
C ALA A 531 -23.04 37.54 -2.17
N LEU A 532 -23.66 36.56 -2.82
CA LEU A 532 -23.94 36.58 -4.27
C LEU A 532 -25.22 37.33 -4.64
N ALA A 533 -26.19 37.46 -3.72
CA ALA A 533 -27.47 38.11 -3.98
C ALA A 533 -27.38 39.64 -4.26
N PRO A 534 -26.50 40.43 -3.61
CA PRO A 534 -26.31 41.84 -3.99
C PRO A 534 -25.43 42.00 -5.23
N ALA A 535 -24.51 41.07 -5.49
CA ALA A 535 -23.57 41.13 -6.62
C ALA A 535 -24.23 40.81 -7.97
N THR A 536 -25.43 40.21 -7.97
CA THR A 536 -26.22 39.93 -9.18
C THR A 536 -27.34 40.95 -9.44
N ALA A 537 -27.50 41.97 -8.59
CA ALA A 537 -28.52 43.00 -8.76
C ALA A 537 -27.97 44.26 -9.48
N ARG A 538 -27.97 44.20 -10.82
CA ARG A 538 -28.18 45.32 -11.78
C ARG A 538 -27.09 46.39 -12.04
N ARG A 539 -25.85 46.29 -11.56
CA ARG A 539 -24.77 47.19 -12.04
C ARG A 539 -23.42 46.50 -12.11
N CYS A 540 -23.08 45.82 -13.20
CA CYS A 540 -21.70 45.40 -13.52
C CYS A 540 -21.57 44.92 -14.97
N GLU A 541 -21.65 45.83 -15.94
CA GLU A 541 -21.03 45.58 -17.24
C GLU A 541 -19.57 46.08 -17.16
N ARG A 542 -18.68 45.18 -16.70
CA ARG A 542 -17.20 45.29 -16.67
C ARG A 542 -16.58 46.27 -15.64
N PRO A 543 -16.40 45.87 -14.37
CA PRO A 543 -15.52 46.62 -13.47
C PRO A 543 -14.05 46.45 -13.87
N SER A 544 -13.26 47.51 -13.68
CA SER A 544 -11.82 47.47 -13.83
C SER A 544 -11.14 46.67 -12.70
N PRO A 545 -9.91 46.14 -12.91
CA PRO A 545 -9.18 45.42 -11.86
C PRO A 545 -8.98 46.25 -10.57
N ARG A 546 -8.89 47.57 -10.69
CA ARG A 546 -8.72 48.51 -9.58
C ARG A 546 -10.00 48.61 -8.72
N GLU A 547 -11.16 48.72 -9.36
CA GLU A 547 -12.46 48.75 -8.65
C GLU A 547 -12.76 47.43 -7.93
N THR A 548 -12.28 46.31 -8.48
CA THR A 548 -12.37 44.99 -7.84
C THR A 548 -11.49 44.94 -6.58
N LEU A 549 -10.26 45.45 -6.65
CA LEU A 549 -9.33 45.53 -5.52
C LEU A 549 -9.82 46.47 -4.42
N ASP A 550 -10.38 47.62 -4.78
CA ASP A 550 -10.92 48.59 -3.81
C ASP A 550 -12.16 48.03 -3.07
N CYS A 551 -12.98 47.24 -3.76
CA CYS A 551 -14.14 46.56 -3.17
C CYS A 551 -13.70 45.45 -2.18
N VAL A 552 -12.67 44.68 -2.54
CA VAL A 552 -12.05 43.67 -1.66
C VAL A 552 -11.39 44.31 -0.43
N ALA A 553 -10.65 45.41 -0.62
CA ALA A 553 -9.99 46.13 0.47
C ALA A 553 -11.00 46.81 1.42
N ALA A 554 -12.17 47.24 0.91
CA ALA A 554 -13.27 47.74 1.74
C ALA A 554 -13.94 46.62 2.56
N ALA A 555 -14.03 45.40 2.02
CA ALA A 555 -14.54 44.22 2.74
C ALA A 555 -13.55 43.72 3.81
N GLY A 556 -12.25 43.72 3.52
CA GLY A 556 -11.20 43.33 4.48
C GLY A 556 -11.14 44.21 5.73
N ARG A 557 -11.40 45.52 5.58
CA ARG A 557 -11.48 46.48 6.71
C ARG A 557 -12.66 46.26 7.66
N ARG A 558 -13.64 45.42 7.29
CA ARG A 558 -14.81 45.08 8.13
C ARG A 558 -14.69 43.74 8.86
N GLY A 559 -13.48 43.16 8.92
CA GLY A 559 -13.17 42.04 9.82
C GLY A 559 -13.11 40.65 9.19
N GLY A 560 -12.63 40.51 7.96
CA GLY A 560 -12.37 39.21 7.34
C GLY A 560 -11.00 39.17 6.66
N GLY A 561 -9.98 38.69 7.36
CA GLY A 561 -8.61 38.56 6.82
C GLY A 561 -8.53 37.69 5.56
N ASP A 562 -9.39 36.68 5.47
CA ASP A 562 -9.38 35.68 4.39
C ASP A 562 -9.84 36.24 3.04
N ALA A 563 -10.73 37.23 3.02
CA ALA A 563 -11.21 37.86 1.79
C ALA A 563 -10.13 38.72 1.12
N THR A 564 -9.22 39.29 1.92
CA THR A 564 -8.14 40.16 1.43
C THR A 564 -7.05 39.35 0.72
N LEU A 565 -6.71 38.17 1.27
CA LEU A 565 -5.76 37.23 0.67
C LEU A 565 -6.31 36.58 -0.60
N PHE A 566 -7.61 36.24 -0.61
CA PHE A 566 -8.27 35.66 -1.78
C PHE A 566 -8.39 36.65 -2.95
N GLY A 567 -8.76 37.91 -2.66
CA GLY A 567 -8.85 38.94 -3.71
C GLY A 567 -7.48 39.41 -4.23
N ALA A 568 -6.44 39.40 -3.40
CA ALA A 568 -5.06 39.65 -3.84
C ALA A 568 -4.54 38.54 -4.77
N GLY A 569 -4.81 37.27 -4.45
CA GLY A 569 -4.48 36.13 -5.30
C GLY A 569 -5.22 36.16 -6.66
N PHE A 570 -6.48 36.58 -6.66
CA PHE A 570 -7.28 36.68 -7.90
C PHE A 570 -6.82 37.84 -8.81
N ALA A 571 -6.38 38.96 -8.23
CA ALA A 571 -5.81 40.08 -8.98
C ALA A 571 -4.43 39.74 -9.60
N LEU A 572 -3.60 38.96 -8.90
CA LEU A 572 -2.29 38.47 -9.36
C LEU A 572 -2.38 37.55 -10.59
N VAL A 573 -3.44 36.75 -10.69
CA VAL A 573 -3.65 35.84 -11.83
C VAL A 573 -4.09 36.58 -13.11
N ARG A 574 -4.60 37.81 -13.00
CA ARG A 574 -5.15 38.57 -14.14
C ARG A 574 -4.36 39.81 -14.59
N ALA A 575 -3.29 40.21 -13.91
CA ALA A 575 -2.51 41.38 -14.31
C ALA A 575 -1.41 41.04 -15.34
N PRO A 576 -1.15 41.89 -16.37
CA PRO A 576 0.03 41.76 -17.21
C PRO A 576 1.30 41.94 -16.36
N ARG A 577 2.25 41.01 -16.53
CA ARG A 577 3.46 40.92 -15.70
C ARG A 577 4.46 42.03 -16.03
N ASP A 578 4.51 43.07 -15.20
CA ASP A 578 5.60 44.05 -15.20
C ASP A 578 6.29 44.05 -13.82
N ARG A 579 7.62 43.85 -13.85
CA ARG A 579 8.51 43.68 -12.68
C ARG A 579 8.53 44.88 -11.75
N VAL A 580 8.16 46.07 -12.23
CA VAL A 580 8.15 47.31 -11.42
C VAL A 580 7.07 47.24 -10.31
N ARG A 581 5.97 46.51 -10.50
CA ARG A 581 4.87 46.41 -9.50
C ARG A 581 5.11 45.37 -8.41
N GLU A 582 5.83 44.28 -8.71
CA GLU A 582 6.20 43.27 -7.71
C GLU A 582 7.12 43.88 -6.63
N ARG A 583 7.97 44.82 -7.03
CA ARG A 583 8.88 45.53 -6.11
C ARG A 583 8.15 46.51 -5.19
N THR A 584 7.17 47.25 -5.70
CA THR A 584 6.33 48.14 -4.87
C THR A 584 5.47 47.36 -3.87
N LEU A 585 5.03 46.15 -4.23
CA LEU A 585 4.31 45.24 -3.32
C LEU A 585 5.21 44.70 -2.21
N ALA A 586 6.47 44.37 -2.52
CA ALA A 586 7.47 43.95 -1.53
C ALA A 586 7.85 45.09 -0.57
N GLU A 587 7.99 46.33 -1.08
CA GLU A 587 8.29 47.51 -0.27
C GLU A 587 7.13 47.92 0.66
N GLN A 588 5.87 47.69 0.23
CA GLN A 588 4.69 47.98 1.05
C GLN A 588 4.37 46.90 2.09
N ALA A 589 4.91 45.69 1.94
CA ALA A 589 4.71 44.59 2.89
C ALA A 589 5.56 44.72 4.18
N GLY A 590 6.52 45.65 4.23
CA GLY A 590 7.33 45.93 5.42
C GLY A 590 8.19 44.73 5.87
N ALA A 591 8.68 44.78 7.12
CA ALA A 591 9.69 43.87 7.69
C ALA A 591 9.31 42.37 7.76
N LEU A 592 8.16 41.97 7.24
CA LEU A 592 7.76 40.57 7.06
C LEU A 592 8.08 40.12 5.63
N GLY A 593 9.30 40.40 5.18
CA GLY A 593 9.78 40.21 3.82
C GLY A 593 9.47 38.84 3.23
N LEU A 594 9.59 38.77 1.90
CA LEU A 594 9.31 37.63 1.01
C LEU A 594 9.63 36.23 1.55
N ASP A 595 10.57 36.11 2.49
CA ASP A 595 10.95 34.87 3.17
C ASP A 595 9.81 34.26 4.01
N ALA A 596 8.94 35.07 4.63
CA ALA A 596 7.73 34.58 5.30
C ALA A 596 6.66 34.05 4.31
N LEU A 597 6.79 34.39 3.02
CA LEU A 597 5.93 33.91 1.94
C LEU A 597 6.45 32.58 1.34
N VAL A 598 7.74 32.28 1.52
CA VAL A 598 8.40 31.08 0.98
C VAL A 598 8.62 30.02 2.06
N GLU A 599 8.87 30.41 3.32
CA GLU A 599 8.96 29.53 4.47
C GLU A 599 7.80 29.79 5.44
N GLY A 600 6.84 28.87 5.49
CA GLY A 600 5.62 29.00 6.29
C GLY A 600 5.88 28.97 7.79
N ILE A 601 5.53 30.06 8.49
CA ILE A 601 5.52 30.14 9.96
C ILE A 601 4.13 29.77 10.51
N THR A 602 4.12 28.92 11.53
CA THR A 602 2.97 28.49 12.34
C THR A 602 2.76 29.42 13.55
N HIS A 603 1.51 29.73 13.90
CA HIS A 603 1.14 30.36 15.18
C HIS A 603 0.53 29.30 16.13
N PRO A 604 0.91 29.23 17.42
CA PRO A 604 0.62 28.11 18.33
C PRO A 604 -0.84 27.93 18.78
N ALA A 605 -1.81 28.63 18.19
CA ALA A 605 -3.23 28.54 18.55
C ALA A 605 -4.16 28.05 17.43
N ALA A 606 -3.65 27.92 16.21
CA ALA A 606 -4.38 27.37 15.07
C ALA A 606 -3.38 26.59 14.22
N GLY A 607 -3.29 25.28 14.45
CA GLY A 607 -2.26 24.42 13.83
C GLY A 607 -2.47 24.19 12.34
N LEU A 608 -2.16 25.17 11.49
CA LEU A 608 -2.15 25.03 10.02
C LEU A 608 -0.91 25.68 9.41
N PRO A 609 -0.15 24.98 8.55
CA PRO A 609 0.77 25.58 7.59
C PRO A 609 0.07 25.82 6.23
N VAL A 610 0.27 27.00 5.63
CA VAL A 610 -0.20 27.31 4.27
C VAL A 610 0.93 27.09 3.27
N ALA A 611 0.72 26.27 2.23
CA ALA A 611 1.66 26.09 1.12
C ALA A 611 1.12 26.66 -0.21
N LEU A 612 1.94 27.50 -0.86
CA LEU A 612 1.74 28.07 -2.19
C LEU A 612 1.87 27.00 -3.30
N GLY A 613 1.10 27.16 -4.38
CA GLY A 613 0.89 26.16 -5.43
C GLY A 613 1.99 25.97 -6.49
N PRO A 614 1.84 24.98 -7.41
CA PRO A 614 2.92 24.36 -8.20
C PRO A 614 3.44 25.16 -9.41
N GLY A 615 3.12 26.44 -9.53
CA GLY A 615 3.45 27.25 -10.72
C GLY A 615 4.91 27.70 -10.83
N VAL A 616 5.74 27.47 -9.80
CA VAL A 616 7.09 28.06 -9.69
C VAL A 616 8.22 27.07 -10.05
N TYR A 617 7.97 25.76 -10.08
CA TYR A 617 9.06 24.76 -10.19
C TYR A 617 9.45 24.32 -11.60
N ARG A 618 8.78 24.77 -12.67
CA ARG A 618 9.08 24.27 -14.03
C ARG A 618 10.32 24.88 -14.70
N ARG A 619 11.13 25.70 -14.03
CA ARG A 619 12.30 26.34 -14.67
C ARG A 619 13.53 26.59 -13.79
N TRP A 620 13.70 25.83 -12.72
CA TRP A 620 14.93 25.87 -11.91
C TRP A 620 15.58 24.49 -11.91
N ASP A 621 16.38 24.21 -12.94
CA ASP A 621 17.42 23.19 -12.89
C ASP A 621 18.54 23.72 -11.99
N VAL A 622 18.48 23.41 -10.69
CA VAL A 622 19.60 23.60 -9.76
C VAL A 622 19.69 22.34 -8.90
N PRO A 623 20.85 21.65 -8.85
CA PRO A 623 21.01 20.46 -8.04
C PRO A 623 21.00 20.86 -6.56
N TRP A 624 20.09 20.28 -5.78
CA TRP A 624 20.13 20.36 -4.32
C TRP A 624 21.32 19.54 -3.83
N SER A 625 22.43 20.21 -3.51
CA SER A 625 23.52 19.67 -2.72
C SER A 625 23.38 20.10 -1.27
N ASP A 626 23.75 19.20 -0.36
CA ASP A 626 23.91 19.38 1.08
C ASP A 626 24.33 20.79 1.51
N ALA A 627 23.63 21.36 2.51
CA ALA A 627 24.26 21.92 3.72
C ALA A 627 23.24 22.71 4.55
N GLY A 628 23.27 22.46 5.85
CA GLY A 628 22.64 23.31 6.85
C GLY A 628 23.44 24.59 7.12
N GLU A 629 22.65 25.63 7.38
CA GLU A 629 22.87 26.79 8.24
C GLU A 629 23.77 27.98 7.82
N PRO A 630 23.40 29.20 8.28
CA PRO A 630 23.56 30.46 7.54
C PRO A 630 24.47 31.47 8.28
N PRO A 631 24.58 32.70 7.76
CA PRO A 631 24.35 33.87 8.61
C PRO A 631 23.15 34.70 8.17
#